data_AF-A0A534JZ07-F1
#
_entry.id   AF-A0A534JZ07-F1
#
_cell.length_a   1.000
_cell.length_b   1.000
_cell.length_c   1.000
_cell.angle_alpha   90.00
_cell.angle_beta   90.00
_cell.angle_gamma   90.00
#
_symmetry.space_group_name_H-M   'P 1'
#
loop_
_entity.id
_entity.type
_entity.pdbx_description
1 polymer ?
#
loop_
_entity_poly.entity_id
_entity_poly.type
_entity_poly.pdbx_seq_one_letter_code
_entity_poly.pdbx_strand_id
1 'polypeptide(L)'
;MEAAVVATAMNRRQRGPPSLPFGWGTVTVLLIGTALTIIGIVMILGGFFTFITGTVNNATSSDFSIGSFFSSFFGMIILMVVGAMLAGAGGWLIRLWWIFLLVGAVSGGAAADTVRGRDEMRAGEVRVRCRACGRLNPEEARFCLSCGQAV
;
A
#
# COMPACT_ATOMS: atom_id res chain seq x y z
N MET A 1 -3.23 47.26 21.34
CA MET A 1 -4.32 46.39 20.84
C MET A 1 -3.98 45.68 19.53
N GLU A 2 -2.90 46.06 18.84
CA GLU A 2 -2.53 45.49 17.55
C GLU A 2 -1.87 44.09 17.66
N ALA A 3 -1.12 43.82 18.73
CA ALA A 3 -0.45 42.53 18.93
C ALA A 3 -1.43 41.34 19.07
N ALA A 4 -2.63 41.56 19.62
CA ALA A 4 -3.64 40.50 19.79
C ALA A 4 -4.33 40.13 18.48
N VAL A 5 -4.48 41.09 17.56
CA VAL A 5 -5.07 40.88 16.22
C VAL A 5 -4.10 40.14 15.32
N VAL A 6 -2.80 40.45 15.42
CA VAL A 6 -1.77 39.73 14.67
C VAL A 6 -1.69 38.28 15.16
N ALA A 7 -1.74 38.01 16.47
CA ALA A 7 -1.74 36.65 17.03
C ALA A 7 -2.94 35.79 16.58
N THR A 8 -4.14 36.38 16.45
CA THR A 8 -5.34 35.66 15.96
C THR A 8 -5.31 35.40 14.45
N ALA A 9 -4.56 36.19 13.68
CA ALA A 9 -4.39 35.98 12.24
C ALA A 9 -3.42 34.83 11.91
N MET A 10 -2.39 34.58 12.74
CA MET A 10 -1.38 33.53 12.49
C MET A 10 -1.96 32.12 12.67
N ASN A 11 -2.99 31.96 13.51
CA ASN A 11 -3.52 30.65 13.89
C ASN A 11 -4.52 30.04 12.87
N ARG A 12 -4.78 30.70 11.73
CA ARG A 12 -5.80 30.27 10.75
C ARG A 12 -5.29 29.51 9.52
N ARG A 13 -3.99 29.28 9.36
CA ARG A 13 -3.45 28.68 8.11
C ARG A 13 -2.37 27.62 8.31
N GLN A 14 -2.53 26.73 9.27
CA GLN A 14 -1.87 25.43 9.19
C GLN A 14 -2.81 24.45 8.49
N ARG A 15 -2.83 24.50 7.15
CA ARG A 15 -3.39 23.39 6.36
C ARG A 15 -2.42 22.22 6.55
N GLY A 16 -2.88 21.16 7.21
CA GLY A 16 -2.12 19.92 7.29
C GLY A 16 -1.75 19.43 5.88
N PRO A 17 -0.60 18.77 5.70
CA PRO A 17 -0.28 18.17 4.42
C PRO A 17 -1.42 17.20 4.02
N PRO A 18 -1.78 17.11 2.73
CA PRO A 18 -2.80 16.19 2.28
C PRO A 18 -2.32 14.77 2.55
N SER A 19 -2.72 14.20 3.69
CA SER A 19 -2.56 12.78 3.95
C SER A 19 -3.58 12.08 3.09
N LEU A 20 -3.11 11.16 2.24
CA LEU A 20 -4.00 10.23 1.55
C LEU A 20 -4.91 9.58 2.62
N PRO A 21 -6.23 9.54 2.41
CA PRO A 21 -7.18 9.14 3.46
C PRO A 21 -7.13 7.64 3.81
N PHE A 22 -6.06 6.93 3.43
CA PHE A 22 -5.97 5.48 3.45
C PHE A 22 -4.76 5.03 4.29
N GLY A 23 -4.98 4.03 5.14
CA GLY A 23 -3.93 3.40 5.94
C GLY A 23 -3.00 2.50 5.13
N TRP A 24 -1.98 1.95 5.81
CA TRP A 24 -1.00 1.04 5.21
C TRP A 24 -1.62 -0.25 4.65
N GLY A 25 -2.76 -0.70 5.18
CA GLY A 25 -3.48 -1.88 4.68
C GLY A 25 -4.01 -1.72 3.24
N THR A 26 -4.36 -0.51 2.83
CA THR A 26 -4.80 -0.26 1.44
C THR A 26 -3.62 -0.31 0.46
N VAL A 27 -2.46 0.17 0.90
CA VAL A 27 -1.22 0.15 0.10
C VAL A 27 -0.75 -1.28 -0.11
N THR A 28 -0.82 -2.14 0.91
CA THR A 28 -0.43 -3.56 0.77
C THR A 28 -1.34 -4.31 -0.20
N VAL A 29 -2.66 -4.09 -0.17
CA VAL A 29 -3.60 -4.72 -1.13
C VAL A 29 -3.30 -4.28 -2.56
N LEU A 30 -3.02 -3.00 -2.80
CA LEU A 30 -2.65 -2.50 -4.13
C LEU A 30 -1.32 -3.10 -4.61
N LEU A 31 -0.31 -3.17 -3.74
CA LEU A 31 0.98 -3.77 -4.06
C LEU A 31 0.84 -5.26 -4.39
N ILE A 32 0.04 -6.01 -3.62
CA ILE A 32 -0.24 -7.43 -3.86
C ILE A 32 -0.98 -7.61 -5.20
N GLY A 33 -2.03 -6.81 -5.45
CA GLY A 33 -2.76 -6.85 -6.72
C GLY A 33 -1.87 -6.56 -7.92
N THR A 34 -0.99 -5.57 -7.81
CA THR A 34 -0.02 -5.20 -8.85
C THR A 34 1.05 -6.29 -9.06
N ALA A 35 1.53 -6.91 -7.99
CA ALA A 35 2.48 -8.01 -8.10
C ALA A 35 1.85 -9.22 -8.81
N LEU A 36 0.62 -9.59 -8.45
CA LEU A 36 -0.12 -10.69 -9.08
C LEU A 36 -0.37 -10.44 -10.57
N THR A 37 -0.73 -9.20 -10.96
CA THR A 37 -0.89 -8.86 -12.38
C THR A 37 0.41 -8.96 -13.15
N ILE A 38 1.50 -8.40 -12.62
CA ILE A 38 2.82 -8.46 -13.25
C ILE A 38 3.25 -9.92 -13.42
N ILE A 39 3.14 -10.73 -12.37
CA ILE A 39 3.52 -12.15 -12.42
C ILE A 39 2.69 -12.89 -13.48
N GLY A 40 1.37 -12.69 -13.49
CA GLY A 40 0.49 -13.31 -14.49
C GLY A 40 0.84 -12.90 -15.93
N ILE A 41 1.10 -11.62 -16.17
CA ILE A 41 1.52 -11.11 -17.48
C ILE A 41 2.87 -11.69 -17.90
N VAL A 42 3.84 -11.77 -16.99
CA VAL A 42 5.16 -12.35 -17.28
C VAL A 42 5.03 -13.83 -17.61
N MET A 43 4.19 -14.59 -16.92
CA MET A 43 3.94 -16.00 -17.27
C MET A 43 3.32 -16.16 -18.65
N ILE A 44 2.35 -15.30 -19.01
CA ILE A 44 1.72 -15.29 -20.32
C ILE A 44 2.75 -14.97 -21.42
N LEU A 45 3.53 -13.91 -21.26
CA LEU A 45 4.54 -13.49 -22.25
C LEU A 45 5.68 -14.52 -22.35
N GLY A 46 6.12 -15.07 -21.22
CA GLY A 46 7.15 -16.10 -21.19
C GLY A 46 6.70 -17.39 -21.86
N GLY A 47 5.47 -17.85 -21.58
CA GLY A 47 4.87 -19.01 -22.23
C GLY A 47 4.69 -18.80 -23.75
N PHE A 48 4.22 -17.62 -24.15
CA PHE A 48 4.05 -17.26 -25.56
C PHE A 48 5.38 -17.20 -26.31
N PHE A 49 6.40 -16.55 -25.72
CA PHE A 49 7.72 -16.43 -26.33
C PHE A 49 8.40 -17.80 -26.44
N THR A 50 8.32 -18.63 -25.39
CA THR A 50 8.86 -20.00 -25.39
C THR A 50 8.21 -20.87 -26.47
N PHE A 51 6.89 -20.73 -26.68
CA PHE A 51 6.17 -21.44 -27.74
C PHE A 51 6.62 -21.00 -29.14
N ILE A 52 6.76 -19.70 -29.39
CA ILE A 52 7.23 -19.19 -30.69
C ILE A 52 8.65 -19.68 -30.96
N THR A 53 9.57 -19.50 -30.02
CA THR A 53 10.97 -19.94 -30.18
C THR A 53 11.06 -21.47 -30.36
N GLY A 54 10.27 -22.23 -29.59
CA GLY A 54 10.19 -23.69 -29.73
C GLY A 54 9.65 -24.12 -31.09
N THR A 55 8.64 -23.43 -31.62
CA THR A 55 8.06 -23.72 -32.94
C THR A 55 9.03 -23.39 -34.07
N VAL A 56 9.71 -22.24 -34.00
CA VAL A 56 10.72 -21.84 -35.00
C VAL A 56 11.89 -22.83 -35.02
N ASN A 57 12.41 -23.20 -33.84
CA ASN A 57 13.52 -24.17 -33.76
C ASN A 57 13.13 -25.53 -34.36
N ASN A 58 11.91 -26.01 -34.10
CA ASN A 58 11.41 -27.29 -34.60
C ASN A 58 11.13 -27.25 -36.12
N ALA A 59 10.75 -26.09 -36.65
CA ALA A 59 10.56 -25.90 -38.10
C ALA A 59 11.89 -25.83 -38.86
N THR A 60 12.98 -25.42 -38.21
CA THR A 60 14.33 -25.40 -38.80
C THR A 60 15.09 -26.71 -38.66
N SER A 61 14.62 -27.64 -37.82
CA SER A 61 15.20 -28.98 -37.68
C SER A 61 14.73 -29.94 -38.77
N SER A 62 15.60 -30.86 -39.19
CA SER A 62 15.32 -31.89 -40.19
C SER A 62 14.25 -32.90 -39.76
N ASP A 63 13.93 -32.99 -38.48
CA ASP A 63 12.97 -33.93 -37.89
C ASP A 63 11.84 -33.20 -37.17
N PHE A 64 10.80 -32.84 -37.93
CA PHE A 64 9.58 -32.27 -37.34
C PHE A 64 8.81 -33.34 -36.57
N SER A 65 8.83 -33.27 -35.24
CA SER A 65 8.05 -34.17 -34.38
C SER A 65 6.74 -33.54 -33.94
N ILE A 66 5.64 -34.04 -34.50
CA ILE A 66 4.26 -33.63 -34.14
C ILE A 66 4.03 -33.70 -32.63
N GLY A 67 4.55 -34.72 -31.94
CA GLY A 67 4.36 -34.89 -30.50
C GLY A 67 5.00 -33.77 -29.68
N SER A 68 6.21 -33.34 -30.08
CA SER A 68 6.92 -32.23 -29.41
C SER A 68 6.25 -30.87 -29.64
N PHE A 69 5.65 -30.67 -30.82
CA PHE A 69 4.84 -29.49 -31.11
C PHE A 69 3.60 -29.42 -30.20
N PHE A 70 2.80 -30.49 -30.13
CA PHE A 70 1.61 -30.51 -29.27
C PHE A 70 1.95 -30.38 -27.79
N SER A 71 3.03 -31.01 -27.33
CA SER A 71 3.50 -30.85 -25.95
C SER A 71 3.84 -29.40 -25.61
N SER A 72 4.54 -28.70 -26.52
CA SER A 72 4.87 -27.28 -26.37
C SER A 72 3.63 -26.38 -26.43
N PHE A 73 2.67 -26.71 -27.30
CA PHE A 73 1.38 -26.02 -27.42
C PHE A 73 0.54 -26.15 -26.14
N PHE A 74 0.34 -27.36 -25.62
CA PHE A 74 -0.39 -27.56 -24.36
C PHE A 74 0.32 -26.95 -23.16
N GLY A 75 1.66 -27.00 -23.12
CA GLY A 75 2.45 -26.31 -22.10
C GLY A 75 2.21 -24.80 -22.09
N MET A 76 2.14 -24.18 -23.27
CA MET A 76 1.80 -22.76 -23.42
C MET A 76 0.38 -22.46 -22.96
N ILE A 77 -0.61 -23.28 -23.34
CA ILE A 77 -2.00 -23.07 -22.90
C ILE A 77 -2.11 -23.13 -21.37
N ILE A 78 -1.45 -24.09 -20.72
CA ILE A 78 -1.46 -24.19 -19.25
C ILE A 78 -0.89 -22.92 -18.61
N LEU A 79 0.26 -22.44 -19.09
CA LEU A 79 0.87 -21.20 -18.60
C LEU A 79 -0.03 -19.98 -18.85
N MET A 80 -0.73 -19.93 -19.99
CA MET A 80 -1.69 -18.88 -20.27
C MET A 80 -2.91 -18.93 -19.36
N VAL A 81 -3.47 -20.10 -19.07
CA VAL A 81 -4.62 -20.25 -18.16
C VAL A 81 -4.23 -19.83 -16.74
N VAL A 82 -3.09 -20.32 -16.25
CA VAL A 82 -2.58 -19.97 -14.90
C VAL A 82 -2.23 -18.48 -14.83
N GLY A 83 -1.55 -17.97 -15.85
CA GLY A 83 -1.22 -16.55 -15.96
C GLY A 83 -2.44 -15.65 -16.05
N ALA A 84 -3.49 -16.07 -16.77
CA ALA A 84 -4.76 -15.34 -16.88
C ALA A 84 -5.54 -15.36 -15.57
N MET A 85 -5.53 -16.46 -14.82
CA MET A 85 -6.11 -16.52 -13.47
C MET A 85 -5.41 -15.56 -12.51
N LEU A 86 -4.07 -15.55 -12.51
CA LEU A 86 -3.26 -14.65 -11.68
C LEU A 86 -3.46 -13.17 -12.07
N ALA A 87 -3.39 -12.87 -13.37
CA ALA A 87 -3.61 -11.51 -13.87
C ALA A 87 -5.06 -11.05 -13.70
N GLY A 88 -6.04 -11.94 -13.81
CA GLY A 88 -7.44 -11.66 -13.56
C GLY A 88 -7.71 -11.34 -12.09
N ALA A 89 -7.18 -12.14 -11.16
CA ALA A 89 -7.29 -11.90 -9.73
C ALA A 89 -6.63 -10.56 -9.33
N GLY A 90 -5.40 -10.32 -9.81
CA GLY A 90 -4.70 -9.05 -9.58
C GLY A 90 -5.45 -7.84 -10.16
N GLY A 91 -5.99 -7.96 -11.37
CA GLY A 91 -6.74 -6.89 -12.03
C GLY A 91 -8.05 -6.55 -11.30
N TRP A 92 -8.72 -7.56 -10.73
CA TRP A 92 -9.91 -7.36 -9.92
C TRP A 92 -9.61 -6.63 -8.60
N LEU A 93 -8.51 -6.98 -7.93
CA LEU A 93 -8.04 -6.27 -6.72
C LEU A 93 -7.74 -4.79 -7.00
N ILE A 94 -7.10 -4.49 -8.13
CA ILE A 94 -6.84 -3.11 -8.56
C ILE A 94 -8.16 -2.36 -8.83
N ARG A 95 -9.16 -3.04 -9.40
CA ARG A 95 -10.49 -2.45 -9.59
C ARG A 95 -11.21 -2.14 -8.28
N LEU A 96 -11.18 -3.07 -7.33
CA LEU A 96 -11.75 -2.83 -6.00
C LEU A 96 -11.08 -1.61 -5.36
N TRP A 97 -9.77 -1.49 -5.50
CA TRP A 97 -9.04 -0.33 -4.99
C TRP A 97 -9.53 1.00 -5.59
N TRP A 98 -9.76 1.06 -6.91
CA TRP A 98 -10.35 2.26 -7.55
C TRP A 98 -11.77 2.58 -7.06
N ILE A 99 -12.60 1.55 -6.86
CA ILE A 99 -13.95 1.70 -6.31
C ILE A 99 -13.87 2.25 -4.88
N PHE A 100 -12.98 1.73 -4.04
CA PHE A 100 -12.74 2.24 -2.69
C PHE A 100 -12.29 3.71 -2.70
N LEU A 101 -11.44 4.11 -3.63
CA LEU A 101 -10.99 5.50 -3.75
C LEU A 101 -12.15 6.43 -4.11
N LEU A 102 -12.96 6.04 -5.11
CA LEU A 102 -14.16 6.79 -5.50
C LEU A 102 -15.18 6.88 -4.36
N VAL A 103 -15.46 5.78 -3.68
CA VAL A 103 -16.37 5.76 -2.54
C VAL A 103 -15.82 6.61 -1.40
N GLY A 104 -14.53 6.55 -1.08
CA GLY A 104 -13.88 7.42 -0.09
C GLY A 104 -13.98 8.90 -0.46
N ALA A 105 -13.81 9.23 -1.74
CA ALA A 105 -13.97 10.60 -2.25
C ALA A 105 -15.41 11.11 -2.18
N VAL A 106 -16.40 10.24 -2.43
CA VAL A 106 -17.84 10.59 -2.41
C VAL A 106 -18.42 10.59 -0.99
N SER A 107 -18.02 9.66 -0.14
CA SER A 107 -18.55 9.51 1.23
C SER A 107 -17.90 10.43 2.25
N GLY A 108 -16.78 11.09 1.93
CA GLY A 108 -16.02 11.90 2.89
C GLY A 108 -15.48 11.08 4.08
N GLY A 109 -15.55 9.75 4.00
CA GLY A 109 -15.21 8.81 5.07
C GLY A 109 -13.71 8.65 5.23
N ALA A 110 -13.06 9.63 5.82
CA ALA A 110 -11.73 9.51 6.37
C ALA A 110 -11.81 8.70 7.68
N ALA A 111 -11.95 7.37 7.59
CA ALA A 111 -11.99 6.51 8.76
C ALA A 111 -10.75 5.62 8.81
N ALA A 112 -9.80 6.10 9.64
CA ALA A 112 -8.91 5.35 10.52
C ALA A 112 -8.03 4.26 9.88
N ASP A 113 -6.79 4.62 9.52
CA ASP A 113 -5.60 3.76 9.72
C ASP A 113 -4.27 4.44 9.33
N THR A 114 -4.20 5.78 9.34
CA THR A 114 -2.94 6.48 9.08
C THR A 114 -2.09 6.52 10.36
N VAL A 115 -0.78 6.29 10.21
CA VAL A 115 0.23 6.39 11.30
C VAL A 115 0.17 7.75 12.01
N ARG A 116 -0.26 8.79 11.28
CA ARG A 116 -0.52 10.13 11.82
C ARG A 116 -1.60 10.14 12.92
N GLY A 117 -2.66 9.32 12.81
CA GLY A 117 -3.67 9.21 13.87
C GLY A 117 -3.10 8.63 15.17
N ARG A 118 -2.12 7.73 15.08
CA ARG A 118 -1.38 7.23 16.26
C ARG A 118 -0.46 8.30 16.86
N ASP A 119 0.13 9.16 16.03
CA ASP A 119 0.97 10.27 16.50
C ASP A 119 0.15 11.44 17.05
N GLU A 120 -1.03 11.70 16.51
CA GLU A 120 -1.98 12.72 17.00
C GLU A 120 -2.57 12.32 18.36
N MET A 121 -2.88 11.04 18.57
CA MET A 121 -3.25 10.51 19.90
C MET A 121 -2.13 10.73 20.94
N ARG A 122 -0.85 10.58 20.55
CA ARG A 122 0.32 10.83 21.43
C ARG A 122 0.72 12.30 21.57
N ALA A 123 0.29 13.15 20.63
CA ALA A 123 0.55 14.59 20.65
C ALA A 123 -0.52 15.36 21.45
N GLY A 124 -1.71 14.77 21.63
CA GLY A 124 -2.78 15.28 22.47
C GLY A 124 -2.69 14.93 23.96
N GLU A 125 -1.81 14.01 24.34
CA GLU A 125 -1.57 13.68 25.75
C GLU A 125 -0.98 14.90 26.48
N VAL A 126 -1.74 15.46 27.44
CA VAL A 126 -1.25 16.55 28.29
C VAL A 126 -0.05 16.02 29.08
N ARG A 127 1.10 16.67 28.92
CA ARG A 127 2.33 16.29 29.62
C ARG A 127 2.57 17.24 30.78
N VAL A 128 2.72 16.69 31.98
CA VAL A 128 2.99 17.46 33.20
C VAL A 128 4.50 17.59 33.37
N ARG A 129 4.97 18.83 33.63
CA ARG A 129 6.39 19.10 33.86
C ARG A 129 6.73 18.86 35.33
N CYS A 130 7.65 17.94 35.59
CA CYS A 130 8.14 17.69 36.95
C CYS A 130 8.84 18.93 37.52
N ARG A 131 8.44 19.33 38.73
CA ARG A 131 9.01 20.50 39.43
C ARG A 131 10.45 20.30 39.91
N ALA A 132 10.87 19.05 40.15
CA ALA A 132 12.19 18.74 40.69
C ALA A 132 13.30 18.69 39.62
N CYS A 133 13.03 18.08 38.46
CA CYS A 133 14.05 17.89 37.41
C CYS A 133 13.69 18.51 36.05
N GLY A 134 12.48 19.07 35.90
CA GLY A 134 12.03 19.71 34.66
C GLY A 134 11.64 18.76 33.52
N ARG A 135 11.70 17.44 33.73
CA ARG A 135 11.28 16.42 32.74
C ARG A 135 9.78 16.48 32.53
N LEU A 136 9.34 16.37 31.27
CA LEU A 136 7.93 16.17 30.94
C LEU A 136 7.53 14.71 31.11
N ASN A 137 6.46 14.47 31.85
CA ASN A 137 5.87 13.15 32.13
C ASN A 137 4.44 13.10 31.58
N PRO A 138 3.88 11.92 31.27
CA PRO A 138 2.47 11.80 30.89
C PRO A 138 1.56 12.15 32.09
N GLU A 139 0.36 12.65 31.83
CA GLU A 139 -0.61 13.08 32.87
C GLU A 139 -0.99 12.00 33.89
N GLU A 140 -0.95 10.73 33.49
CA GLU A 140 -1.26 9.59 34.34
C GLU A 140 -0.13 9.24 35.33
N ALA A 141 1.08 9.78 35.12
CA ALA A 141 2.22 9.45 35.96
C ALA A 141 2.24 10.28 37.25
N ARG A 142 1.92 9.64 38.38
CA ARG A 142 2.01 10.23 39.73
C ARG A 142 3.44 10.55 40.17
N PHE A 143 4.43 9.85 39.60
CA PHE A 143 5.85 9.98 39.91
C PHE A 143 6.68 10.18 38.66
N CYS A 144 7.72 11.01 38.75
CA CYS A 144 8.59 11.35 37.65
C CYS A 144 9.39 10.13 37.20
N LEU A 145 9.32 9.78 35.91
CA LEU A 145 10.06 8.67 35.32
C LEU A 145 11.60 8.85 35.35
N SER A 146 12.09 10.03 35.71
CA SER A 146 13.53 10.34 35.71
C SER A 146 14.13 10.52 37.11
N CYS A 147 13.40 11.10 38.06
CA CYS A 147 13.91 11.38 39.39
C CYS A 147 13.10 10.74 40.53
N GLY A 148 12.00 10.05 40.21
CA GLY A 148 11.15 9.36 41.19
C GLY A 148 10.32 10.26 42.11
N GLN A 149 10.49 11.59 42.05
CA GLN A 149 9.70 12.55 42.82
C GLN A 149 8.29 12.71 42.24
N ALA A 150 7.33 13.16 43.06
CA ALA A 150 6.00 13.51 42.56
C ALA A 150 6.09 14.58 41.46
N VAL A 151 5.31 14.40 40.40
CA VAL A 151 5.34 15.25 39.18
C VAL A 151 4.59 16.55 39.40
#